data_AF-K6Q211-F1
#
_entry.id   AF-K6Q211-F1
#
_cell.length_a   1.000
_cell.length_b   1.000
_cell.length_c   1.000
_cell.angle_alpha   90.00
_cell.angle_beta   90.00
_cell.angle_gamma   90.00
#
_symmetry.space_group_name_H-M   'P 1'
#
loop_
_entity.id
_entity.type
_entity.pdbx_description
1 polymer ?
#
loop_
_entity_poly.entity_id
_entity_poly.type
_entity_poly.pdbx_seq_one_letter_code
_entity_poly.pdbx_strand_id
1 'polypeptide(L)'
;MGIEIRRAMPADAAGIARVQVATWRSTYRGVIPDAYLDAMEEEPRARWWQDVIARDAGDAGSSFVVVAVDGVTLGGDAGAADGGGSGREAGSGASGDEFRAGRTGAHQVGVPLDVERRPVAKHPAGAARTLARKGDDPVATAERVVGFAAAGPERSGDPEFRGELGAIYVLEEYQGRGVGRRLVAAAVRELLARGHRSMLVWVLAQNPYRRFYETLGGTRVRTRTIAIGGVDLEEWGYGWANLEGLLRRLEGQGS
;
A
#
# COMPACT_ATOMS: atom_id res chain seq x y z
N MET A 1 11.64 -17.86 -12.71
CA MET A 1 11.09 -16.81 -11.82
C MET A 1 10.37 -15.80 -12.67
N GLY A 2 9.05 -15.68 -12.50
CA GLY A 2 8.23 -14.75 -13.26
C GLY A 2 7.49 -13.85 -12.27
N ILE A 3 7.71 -12.53 -12.37
CA ILE A 3 6.90 -11.57 -11.62
C ILE A 3 5.56 -11.43 -12.34
N GLU A 4 4.47 -11.73 -11.65
CA GLU A 4 3.11 -11.47 -12.11
C GLU A 4 2.61 -10.11 -11.60
N ILE A 5 1.83 -9.38 -12.40
CA ILE A 5 1.13 -8.18 -11.96
C ILE A 5 -0.37 -8.46 -12.03
N ARG A 6 -1.07 -8.35 -10.90
CA ARG A 6 -2.51 -8.60 -10.79
C ARG A 6 -3.19 -7.62 -9.84
N ARG A 7 -4.52 -7.62 -9.82
CA ARG A 7 -5.27 -6.89 -8.78
C ARG A 7 -4.97 -7.50 -7.41
N ALA A 8 -4.91 -6.65 -6.39
CA ALA A 8 -4.74 -7.09 -5.02
C ALA A 8 -6.02 -7.76 -4.52
N MET A 9 -5.84 -8.81 -3.73
CA MET A 9 -6.87 -9.48 -2.95
C MET A 9 -6.67 -9.13 -1.47
N PRO A 10 -7.71 -9.23 -0.62
CA PRO A 10 -7.54 -8.96 0.82
C PRO A 10 -6.42 -9.78 1.49
N ALA A 11 -6.12 -10.97 0.97
CA ALA A 11 -5.00 -11.80 1.43
C ALA A 11 -3.61 -11.19 1.16
N ASP A 12 -3.47 -10.30 0.17
CA ASP A 12 -2.20 -9.64 -0.16
C ASP A 12 -1.85 -8.51 0.83
N ALA A 13 -2.79 -8.07 1.66
CA ALA A 13 -2.65 -6.88 2.50
C ALA A 13 -1.47 -6.96 3.47
N ALA A 14 -1.19 -8.13 4.05
CA ALA A 14 -0.01 -8.34 4.89
C ALA A 14 1.29 -8.18 4.08
N GLY A 15 1.31 -8.69 2.84
CA GLY A 15 2.44 -8.52 1.93
C GLY A 15 2.65 -7.06 1.52
N ILE A 16 1.57 -6.34 1.23
CA ILE A 16 1.60 -4.91 0.90
C ILE A 16 2.14 -4.09 2.08
N ALA A 17 1.66 -4.35 3.30
CA ALA A 17 2.12 -3.66 4.50
C ALA A 17 3.61 -3.86 4.75
N ARG A 18 4.10 -5.11 4.62
CA ARG A 18 5.54 -5.41 4.71
C ARG A 18 6.36 -4.66 3.67
N VAL A 19 5.93 -4.65 2.39
CA VAL A 19 6.61 -3.89 1.33
C VAL A 19 6.66 -2.40 1.68
N GLN A 20 5.54 -1.83 2.12
CA GLN A 20 5.48 -0.42 2.48
C GLN A 20 6.44 -0.09 3.62
N VAL A 21 6.41 -0.83 4.74
CA VAL A 21 7.29 -0.60 5.90
C VAL A 21 8.75 -0.76 5.52
N ALA A 22 9.11 -1.82 4.80
CA ALA A 22 10.47 -2.07 4.37
C ALA A 22 11.01 -0.95 3.46
N THR A 23 10.24 -0.53 2.44
CA THR A 23 10.66 0.53 1.53
C THR A 23 10.74 1.89 2.22
N TRP A 24 9.84 2.19 3.16
CA TRP A 24 9.88 3.43 3.93
C TRP A 24 11.13 3.53 4.80
N ARG A 25 11.40 2.46 5.56
CA ARG A 25 12.59 2.39 6.42
C ARG A 25 13.87 2.50 5.61
N SER A 26 13.97 1.87 4.43
CA SER A 26 15.19 1.98 3.64
C SER A 26 15.32 3.31 2.90
N THR A 27 14.23 3.91 2.43
CA THR A 27 14.27 5.10 1.56
C THR A 27 14.37 6.42 2.32
N TYR A 28 13.77 6.51 3.51
CA TYR A 28 13.59 7.80 4.20
C TYR A 28 14.41 7.98 5.49
N ARG A 29 15.31 7.05 5.81
CA ARG A 29 16.32 7.27 6.85
C ARG A 29 17.12 8.53 6.55
N GLY A 30 17.30 9.38 7.56
CA GLY A 30 17.97 10.68 7.40
C GLY A 30 17.11 11.78 6.76
N VAL A 31 15.85 11.49 6.38
CA VAL A 31 14.86 12.48 5.91
C VAL A 31 13.70 12.58 6.90
N ILE A 32 13.13 11.43 7.26
CA ILE A 32 12.10 11.29 8.30
C ILE A 32 12.80 10.83 9.59
N PRO A 33 12.40 11.32 10.78
CA PRO A 33 12.99 10.90 12.04
C PRO A 33 13.02 9.38 12.19
N ASP A 34 14.17 8.84 12.58
CA ASP A 34 14.37 7.39 12.66
C ASP A 34 13.42 6.71 13.63
N ALA A 35 13.13 7.35 14.76
CA ALA A 35 12.15 6.88 15.75
C ALA A 35 10.75 6.70 15.14
N TYR A 36 10.36 7.56 14.21
CA TYR A 36 9.08 7.44 13.51
C TYR A 36 9.08 6.23 12.57
N LEU A 37 10.16 6.04 11.81
CA LEU A 37 10.32 4.89 10.91
C LEU A 37 10.41 3.56 11.68
N ASP A 38 11.05 3.58 12.85
CA ASP A 38 11.17 2.41 13.74
C ASP A 38 9.83 2.02 14.35
N ALA A 39 9.01 2.99 14.73
CA ALA A 39 7.66 2.77 15.24
C ALA A 39 6.66 2.25 14.20
N MET A 40 6.99 2.22 12.91
CA MET A 40 6.07 1.71 11.88
C MET A 40 5.75 0.23 12.07
N GLU A 41 4.49 -0.08 12.34
CA GLU A 41 3.99 -1.45 12.47
C GLU A 41 3.32 -1.94 11.17
N GLU A 42 3.57 -3.20 10.81
CA GLU A 42 2.97 -3.82 9.63
C GLU A 42 1.49 -4.18 9.84
N GLU A 43 1.12 -4.64 11.02
CA GLU A 43 -0.17 -5.28 11.24
C GLU A 43 -1.36 -4.27 11.22
N PRO A 44 -1.27 -3.08 11.84
CA PRO A 44 -2.26 -2.02 11.64
C PRO A 44 -2.37 -1.56 10.17
N ARG A 45 -1.24 -1.52 9.44
CA ARG A 45 -1.22 -1.18 8.01
C ARG A 45 -1.86 -2.27 7.17
N ALA A 46 -1.67 -3.54 7.52
CA ALA A 46 -2.30 -4.67 6.86
C ALA A 46 -3.83 -4.57 6.97
N ARG A 47 -4.37 -4.30 8.17
CA ARG A 47 -5.81 -4.04 8.34
C ARG A 47 -6.31 -2.89 7.47
N TRP A 48 -5.58 -1.79 7.44
CA TRP A 48 -5.96 -0.65 6.60
C TRP A 48 -5.96 -1.01 5.11
N TRP A 49 -4.95 -1.75 4.63
CA TRP A 49 -4.92 -2.23 3.24
C TRP A 49 -6.04 -3.22 2.94
N GLN A 50 -6.43 -4.08 3.88
CA GLN A 50 -7.60 -4.94 3.74
C GLN A 50 -8.86 -4.11 3.48
N ASP A 51 -9.08 -3.06 4.28
CA ASP A 51 -10.22 -2.16 4.11
C ASP A 51 -10.20 -1.44 2.77
N VAL A 52 -9.05 -0.94 2.32
CA VAL A 52 -8.91 -0.26 1.02
C VAL A 52 -9.24 -1.22 -0.12
N ILE A 53 -8.71 -2.44 -0.10
CA ILE A 53 -8.96 -3.45 -1.13
C ILE A 53 -10.44 -3.86 -1.12
N ALA A 54 -11.04 -4.03 0.05
CA ALA A 54 -12.44 -4.42 0.18
C ALA A 54 -13.44 -3.33 -0.29
N ARG A 55 -13.00 -2.06 -0.35
CA ARG A 55 -13.80 -0.92 -0.82
C ARG A 55 -13.68 -0.67 -2.32
N ASP A 56 -12.88 -1.44 -3.06
CA ASP A 56 -12.81 -1.33 -4.51
C ASP A 56 -14.16 -1.76 -5.13
N ALA A 57 -14.98 -0.77 -5.50
CA ALA A 57 -16.29 -0.98 -6.13
C ALA A 57 -16.20 -1.16 -7.65
N GLY A 58 -15.01 -1.02 -8.25
CA GLY A 58 -14.81 -1.14 -9.70
C GLY A 58 -15.27 0.06 -10.51
N ASP A 59 -15.67 1.16 -9.87
CA ASP A 59 -16.17 2.37 -10.52
C ASP A 59 -15.17 3.54 -10.46
N ALA A 60 -15.49 4.64 -11.16
CA ALA A 60 -14.68 5.84 -11.27
C ALA A 60 -14.33 6.53 -9.93
N GLY A 61 -15.18 6.38 -8.91
CA GLY A 61 -15.01 6.99 -7.59
C GLY A 61 -14.25 6.10 -6.60
N SER A 62 -14.00 4.84 -6.95
CA SER A 62 -13.33 3.89 -6.06
C SER A 62 -11.81 3.84 -6.31
N SER A 63 -11.05 3.74 -5.21
CA SER A 63 -9.62 3.43 -5.25
C SER A 63 -9.41 1.94 -5.43
N PHE A 64 -8.23 1.57 -5.89
CA PHE A 64 -7.85 0.20 -6.14
C PHE A 64 -6.36 -0.04 -5.93
N VAL A 65 -6.00 -1.32 -5.84
CA VAL A 65 -4.60 -1.75 -5.65
C VAL A 65 -4.24 -2.83 -6.66
N VAL A 66 -3.03 -2.71 -7.21
CA VAL A 66 -2.36 -3.75 -8.02
C VAL A 66 -1.08 -4.19 -7.32
N VAL A 67 -0.78 -5.48 -7.35
CA VAL A 67 0.39 -6.09 -6.72
C VAL A 67 1.30 -6.73 -7.76
N ALA A 68 2.60 -6.70 -7.46
CA ALA A 68 3.62 -7.51 -8.11
C ALA A 68 3.91 -8.69 -7.20
N VAL A 69 3.76 -9.90 -7.73
CA VAL A 69 3.90 -11.15 -6.99
C VAL A 69 5.01 -11.97 -7.61
N ASP A 70 5.91 -12.49 -6.77
CA ASP A 70 6.88 -13.51 -7.16
C ASP A 70 6.39 -14.88 -6.70
N GLY A 71 6.30 -15.82 -7.64
CA GLY A 71 6.00 -17.22 -7.35
C GLY A 71 7.24 -17.89 -6.78
N VAL A 72 7.42 -17.83 -5.46
CA VAL A 72 8.48 -18.57 -4.78
C VAL A 72 7.99 -20.00 -4.53
N THR A 73 8.64 -20.98 -5.14
CA THR A 73 8.54 -22.37 -4.67
C THR A 73 9.27 -22.44 -3.34
N LEU A 74 8.53 -22.52 -2.23
CA LEU A 74 9.13 -22.80 -0.94
C LEU A 74 9.66 -24.24 -0.96
N GLY A 75 10.97 -24.40 -1.02
CA GLY A 75 11.60 -25.66 -0.64
C GLY A 75 11.27 -25.94 0.82
N GLY A 76 10.60 -27.06 1.07
CA GLY A 76 10.12 -27.42 2.40
C GLY A 76 11.28 -27.84 3.31
N ASP A 77 11.56 -27.03 4.32
CA ASP A 77 12.30 -27.46 5.50
C ASP A 77 11.34 -27.40 6.71
N ALA A 78 10.84 -28.59 7.07
CA ALA A 78 10.02 -28.82 8.25
C ALA A 78 10.92 -29.26 9.43
N GLY A 79 10.71 -28.64 10.60
CA GLY A 79 11.22 -29.10 11.90
C GLY A 79 11.74 -27.93 12.74
N ALA A 80 11.33 -27.68 13.98
CA ALA A 80 10.50 -28.43 14.92
C ALA A 80 9.84 -27.42 15.87
N ALA A 81 8.60 -27.69 16.26
CA ALA A 81 7.90 -27.00 17.33
C ALA A 81 8.08 -27.78 18.64
N ASP A 82 8.32 -27.09 19.75
CA ASP A 82 8.16 -27.64 21.09
C ASP A 82 7.35 -26.63 21.94
N GLY A 83 6.38 -27.14 22.70
CA GLY A 83 5.23 -26.37 23.20
C GLY A 83 5.01 -26.34 24.70
N GLY A 84 3.87 -25.75 25.10
CA GLY A 84 3.26 -25.74 26.44
C GLY A 84 2.89 -24.31 26.90
N GLY A 85 1.73 -23.96 27.47
CA GLY A 85 0.51 -24.68 27.88
C GLY A 85 -0.15 -23.98 29.09
N SER A 86 -1.46 -23.67 29.00
CA SER A 86 -2.45 -23.34 30.09
C SER A 86 -2.33 -21.99 30.85
N GLY A 87 -3.37 -21.29 31.34
CA GLY A 87 -4.84 -21.45 31.31
C GLY A 87 -5.60 -20.37 32.14
N ARG A 88 -6.94 -20.36 32.00
CA ARG A 88 -8.03 -19.84 32.87
C ARG A 88 -8.56 -18.38 32.75
N GLU A 89 -9.89 -18.32 32.96
CA GLU A 89 -10.89 -17.30 32.65
C GLU A 89 -11.33 -16.41 33.84
N ALA A 90 -12.07 -15.35 33.50
CA ALA A 90 -13.34 -14.86 34.10
C ALA A 90 -13.34 -13.43 34.68
N GLY A 91 -14.38 -12.64 34.33
CA GLY A 91 -14.81 -11.46 35.09
C GLY A 91 -15.48 -10.33 34.28
N SER A 92 -16.81 -10.34 34.24
CA SER A 92 -17.75 -9.36 33.63
C SER A 92 -17.94 -8.05 34.42
N GLY A 93 -18.37 -6.96 33.77
CA GLY A 93 -19.00 -5.81 34.46
C GLY A 93 -19.16 -4.56 33.57
N ALA A 94 -20.30 -3.88 33.65
CA ALA A 94 -20.89 -3.06 32.58
C ALA A 94 -20.89 -1.53 32.78
N SER A 95 -21.26 -0.84 31.68
CA SER A 95 -22.03 0.41 31.58
C SER A 95 -21.36 1.77 31.88
N GLY A 96 -21.64 2.75 31.03
CA GLY A 96 -21.33 4.17 31.25
C GLY A 96 -21.36 4.99 29.96
N ASP A 97 -22.48 5.68 29.76
CA ASP A 97 -22.90 6.52 28.63
C ASP A 97 -22.01 7.73 28.26
N GLU A 98 -22.32 8.27 27.08
CA GLU A 98 -22.18 9.66 26.63
C GLU A 98 -20.77 10.25 26.40
N PHE A 99 -20.47 10.61 25.14
CA PHE A 99 -20.47 12.04 24.78
C PHE A 99 -20.60 12.24 23.26
N ARG A 100 -21.55 13.10 22.90
CA ARG A 100 -21.93 13.47 21.54
C ARG A 100 -21.48 14.92 21.30
N ALA A 101 -20.55 15.14 20.39
CA ALA A 101 -20.27 16.40 19.68
C ALA A 101 -19.18 16.08 18.64
N GLY A 102 -19.13 16.60 17.43
CA GLY A 102 -19.83 17.66 16.73
C GLY A 102 -19.09 17.81 15.41
N ARG A 103 -19.84 17.93 14.33
CA ARG A 103 -19.41 18.07 12.92
C ARG A 103 -18.28 19.10 12.74
N THR A 104 -17.31 18.81 11.85
CA THR A 104 -16.91 19.64 10.67
C THR A 104 -15.65 19.06 9.98
N GLY A 105 -15.65 19.02 8.64
CA GLY A 105 -14.44 18.89 7.80
C GLY A 105 -14.06 17.47 7.36
N ALA A 106 -14.60 17.02 6.23
CA ALA A 106 -14.14 15.81 5.55
C ALA A 106 -12.72 16.03 4.97
N HIS A 107 -11.70 15.60 5.70
CA HIS A 107 -10.31 15.51 5.22
C HIS A 107 -9.78 14.10 5.54
N GLN A 108 -9.88 13.17 4.58
CA GLN A 108 -9.36 11.79 4.62
C GLN A 108 -9.65 11.15 3.23
N VAL A 109 -8.81 10.39 2.52
CA VAL A 109 -7.61 9.59 2.82
C VAL A 109 -6.77 9.45 1.53
N GLY A 110 -5.66 10.18 1.39
CA GLY A 110 -4.45 9.53 0.87
C GLY A 110 -3.92 8.63 1.97
N VAL A 111 -3.18 7.55 1.65
CA VAL A 111 -2.57 6.69 2.68
C VAL A 111 -2.06 7.59 3.80
N PRO A 112 -2.64 7.56 5.02
CA PRO A 112 -2.17 8.42 6.07
C PRO A 112 -0.71 8.02 6.26
N LEU A 113 0.19 8.96 6.03
CA LEU A 113 1.56 8.77 6.52
C LEU A 113 1.45 8.57 8.04
N ASP A 114 0.51 9.26 8.69
CA ASP A 114 0.14 9.14 10.10
C ASP A 114 -1.15 8.32 10.36
N VAL A 115 -1.06 6.98 10.39
CA VAL A 115 -2.08 6.11 11.02
C VAL A 115 -1.88 6.07 12.55
N GLU A 116 -1.71 7.22 13.20
CA GLU A 116 -1.58 7.29 14.67
C GLU A 116 -2.35 8.47 15.26
N ARG A 117 -3.68 8.41 15.23
CA ARG A 117 -4.51 9.14 16.21
C ARG A 117 -5.75 8.33 16.59
N ARG A 118 -5.57 7.30 17.42
CA ARG A 118 -6.60 6.81 18.36
C ARG A 118 -5.96 5.94 19.45
N PRO A 119 -6.33 6.10 20.74
CA PRO A 119 -5.78 5.28 21.82
C PRO A 119 -6.30 3.85 21.69
N VAL A 120 -5.38 2.88 21.66
CA VAL A 120 -5.71 1.45 21.65
C VAL A 120 -6.19 1.05 23.04
N ALA A 121 -7.48 0.71 23.14
CA ALA A 121 -8.00 -0.07 24.24
C ALA A 121 -7.38 -1.48 24.17
N LYS A 122 -6.72 -1.91 25.25
CA LYS A 122 -6.22 -3.28 25.44
C LYS A 122 -7.41 -4.24 25.47
N HIS A 123 -7.40 -5.34 24.70
CA HIS A 123 -7.82 -6.70 25.12
C HIS A 123 -7.81 -7.75 23.95
N PRO A 124 -7.93 -9.07 24.23
CA PRO A 124 -6.86 -10.03 23.97
C PRO A 124 -7.09 -10.94 22.75
N ALA A 125 -6.03 -11.66 22.39
CA ALA A 125 -6.00 -12.69 21.36
C ALA A 125 -6.93 -13.88 21.67
N GLY A 126 -7.62 -14.38 20.64
CA GLY A 126 -8.39 -15.62 20.68
C GLY A 126 -8.60 -16.18 19.27
N ALA A 127 -7.91 -17.28 18.97
CA ALA A 127 -7.97 -18.00 17.70
C ALA A 127 -9.15 -19.00 17.65
N ALA A 128 -9.61 -19.33 16.45
CA ALA A 128 -10.38 -20.55 16.19
C ALA A 128 -9.64 -21.42 15.16
N ARG A 129 -9.47 -22.70 15.52
CA ARG A 129 -8.83 -23.77 14.76
C ARG A 129 -9.85 -24.48 13.88
N THR A 130 -9.43 -24.91 12.69
CA THR A 130 -10.08 -26.00 11.93
C THR A 130 -9.09 -27.15 11.78
N LEU A 131 -9.54 -28.36 12.12
CA LEU A 131 -8.82 -29.63 12.00
C LEU A 131 -8.72 -30.05 10.52
N ALA A 132 -7.52 -30.32 10.02
CA ALA A 132 -7.30 -30.88 8.69
C ALA A 132 -6.96 -32.38 8.76
N ARG A 133 -7.55 -33.17 7.85
CA ARG A 133 -7.23 -34.58 7.58
C ARG A 133 -5.98 -34.66 6.69
N LYS A 134 -5.20 -35.73 6.86
CA LYS A 134 -3.97 -36.04 6.13
C LYS A 134 -4.27 -36.59 4.73
N GLY A 135 -3.76 -35.93 3.71
CA GLY A 135 -3.64 -36.39 2.32
C GLY A 135 -2.64 -35.47 1.62
N ASP A 136 -1.75 -36.03 0.80
CA ASP A 136 -0.64 -35.29 0.17
C ASP A 136 -1.16 -34.18 -0.76
N ASP A 137 -1.14 -32.94 -0.28
CA ASP A 137 -1.46 -31.75 -1.06
C ASP A 137 -0.20 -31.28 -1.84
N PRO A 138 -0.36 -30.76 -3.06
CA PRO A 138 0.76 -30.20 -3.83
C PRO A 138 1.45 -29.09 -3.02
N VAL A 139 2.80 -29.10 -3.01
CA VAL A 139 3.63 -28.09 -2.34
C VAL A 139 3.16 -26.70 -2.77
N ALA A 140 2.51 -25.98 -1.86
CA ALA A 140 1.98 -24.66 -2.13
C ALA A 140 3.14 -23.70 -2.43
N THR A 141 3.21 -23.20 -3.66
CA THR A 141 3.97 -21.99 -3.97
C THR A 141 3.37 -20.85 -3.15
N ALA A 142 4.10 -20.37 -2.15
CA ALA A 142 3.70 -19.17 -1.43
C ALA A 142 4.02 -17.97 -2.32
N GLU A 143 3.00 -17.45 -2.97
CA GLU A 143 3.05 -16.18 -3.69
C GLU A 143 3.51 -15.05 -2.74
N ARG A 144 4.64 -14.41 -3.06
CA ARG A 144 5.18 -13.30 -2.27
C ARG A 144 4.92 -11.97 -2.97
N VAL A 145 4.20 -11.06 -2.31
CA VAL A 145 4.11 -9.66 -2.76
C VAL A 145 5.48 -8.99 -2.66
N VAL A 146 5.99 -8.50 -3.78
CA VAL A 146 7.32 -7.85 -3.91
C VAL A 146 7.22 -6.37 -4.29
N GLY A 147 6.03 -5.92 -4.68
CA GLY A 147 5.73 -4.54 -4.98
C GLY A 147 4.23 -4.32 -5.11
N PHE A 148 3.79 -3.07 -5.05
CA PHE A 148 2.40 -2.72 -5.30
C PHE A 148 2.26 -1.27 -5.78
N ALA A 149 1.11 -0.96 -6.34
CA ALA A 149 0.67 0.40 -6.61
C ALA A 149 -0.80 0.55 -6.21
N ALA A 150 -1.14 1.67 -5.57
CA ALA A 150 -2.51 2.05 -5.24
C ALA A 150 -2.87 3.32 -5.99
N ALA A 151 -4.00 3.32 -6.67
CA ALA A 151 -4.47 4.43 -7.48
C ALA A 151 -6.00 4.57 -7.39
N GLY A 152 -6.51 5.72 -7.81
CA GLY A 152 -7.94 6.02 -7.72
C GLY A 152 -8.24 7.45 -8.19
N PRO A 153 -9.41 8.01 -7.86
CA PRO A 153 -9.69 9.41 -8.11
C PRO A 153 -8.73 10.32 -7.32
N GLU A 154 -8.45 11.49 -7.88
CA GLU A 154 -7.74 12.58 -7.20
C GLU A 154 -8.56 13.06 -5.98
N ARG A 155 -7.88 13.32 -4.87
CA ARG A 155 -8.53 13.46 -3.55
C ARG A 155 -8.53 14.87 -2.97
N SER A 156 -7.80 15.80 -3.58
CA SER A 156 -7.55 17.16 -3.08
C SER A 156 -8.32 18.23 -3.85
N GLY A 157 -9.11 17.83 -4.86
CA GLY A 157 -9.86 18.74 -5.71
C GLY A 157 -8.99 19.45 -6.74
N ASP A 158 -7.94 18.79 -7.25
CA ASP A 158 -7.07 19.38 -8.28
C ASP A 158 -7.90 19.74 -9.53
N PRO A 159 -7.75 20.95 -10.08
CA PRO A 159 -8.57 21.40 -11.21
C PRO A 159 -8.26 20.67 -12.52
N GLU A 160 -7.08 20.07 -12.67
CA GLU A 160 -6.55 19.53 -13.92
C GLU A 160 -6.45 17.99 -13.90
N PHE A 161 -6.03 17.42 -12.77
CA PHE A 161 -5.85 15.99 -12.61
C PHE A 161 -7.10 15.35 -12.00
N ARG A 162 -7.53 14.20 -12.54
CA ARG A 162 -8.74 13.49 -12.08
C ARG A 162 -8.45 12.13 -11.45
N GLY A 163 -7.36 11.49 -11.85
CA GLY A 163 -6.81 10.33 -11.17
C GLY A 163 -5.61 10.69 -10.29
N GLU A 164 -5.25 9.77 -9.40
CA GLU A 164 -4.07 9.88 -8.55
C GLU A 164 -3.42 8.50 -8.37
N LEU A 165 -2.11 8.42 -8.57
CA LEU A 165 -1.28 7.32 -8.11
C LEU A 165 -0.89 7.63 -6.66
N GLY A 166 -1.64 7.08 -5.70
CA GLY A 166 -1.50 7.41 -4.28
C GLY A 166 -0.34 6.71 -3.59
N ALA A 167 0.08 5.54 -4.08
CA ALA A 167 1.26 4.84 -3.57
C ALA A 167 1.88 3.96 -4.66
N ILE A 168 3.20 3.83 -4.66
CA ILE A 168 3.92 2.83 -5.43
C ILE A 168 5.21 2.46 -4.70
N TYR A 169 5.39 1.17 -4.41
CA TYR A 169 6.58 0.66 -3.74
C TYR A 169 7.00 -0.67 -4.35
N VAL A 170 8.31 -0.87 -4.43
CA VAL A 170 8.95 -2.11 -4.87
C VAL A 170 10.09 -2.39 -3.91
N LEU A 171 10.17 -3.61 -3.39
CA LEU A 171 11.29 -4.04 -2.55
C LEU A 171 12.61 -3.82 -3.30
N GLU A 172 13.63 -3.37 -2.58
CA GLU A 172 14.94 -3.00 -3.15
C GLU A 172 15.54 -4.09 -4.04
N GLU A 173 15.47 -5.35 -3.60
CA GLU A 173 15.97 -6.51 -4.33
C GLU A 173 15.26 -6.75 -5.69
N TYR A 174 14.08 -6.16 -5.92
CA TYR A 174 13.31 -6.23 -7.18
C TYR A 174 13.33 -4.93 -7.99
N GLN A 175 14.04 -3.89 -7.53
CA GLN A 175 14.21 -2.64 -8.28
C GLN A 175 15.17 -2.80 -9.46
N GLY A 176 15.13 -1.87 -10.42
CA GLY A 176 15.95 -1.94 -11.64
C GLY A 176 15.54 -3.02 -12.65
N ARG A 177 14.54 -3.86 -12.34
CA ARG A 177 14.07 -4.97 -13.18
C ARG A 177 12.77 -4.66 -13.95
N GLY A 178 12.39 -3.39 -14.05
CA GLY A 178 11.15 -2.96 -14.71
C GLY A 178 9.85 -3.21 -13.94
N VAL A 179 9.88 -3.75 -12.72
CA VAL A 179 8.69 -4.03 -11.90
C VAL A 179 7.85 -2.76 -11.66
N GLY A 180 8.48 -1.66 -11.24
CA GLY A 180 7.78 -0.39 -11.00
C GLY A 180 7.07 0.12 -12.25
N ARG A 181 7.71 0.00 -13.43
CA ARG A 181 7.10 0.39 -14.71
C ARG A 181 5.86 -0.46 -15.03
N ARG A 182 5.92 -1.78 -14.80
CA ARG A 182 4.80 -2.69 -15.01
C ARG A 182 3.64 -2.43 -14.04
N LEU A 183 3.94 -2.06 -12.79
CA LEU A 183 2.95 -1.60 -11.81
C LEU A 183 2.25 -0.31 -12.26
N VAL A 184 3.01 0.69 -12.72
CA VAL A 184 2.42 1.93 -13.27
C VAL A 184 1.54 1.62 -14.49
N ALA A 185 2.00 0.77 -15.41
CA ALA A 185 1.20 0.38 -16.58
C ALA A 185 -0.13 -0.28 -16.17
N ALA A 186 -0.11 -1.15 -15.15
CA ALA A 186 -1.32 -1.77 -14.63
C ALA A 186 -2.26 -0.76 -13.96
N ALA A 187 -1.71 0.17 -13.17
CA ALA A 187 -2.50 1.23 -12.56
C ALA A 187 -3.12 2.17 -13.61
N VAL A 188 -2.37 2.55 -14.64
CA VAL A 188 -2.85 3.41 -15.73
C VAL A 188 -3.93 2.72 -16.55
N ARG A 189 -3.79 1.42 -16.87
CA ARG A 189 -4.85 0.64 -17.54
C ARG A 189 -6.15 0.68 -16.76
N GLU A 190 -6.06 0.49 -15.45
CA GLU A 190 -7.25 0.50 -14.61
C GLU A 190 -7.86 1.90 -14.45
N LEU A 191 -7.05 2.95 -14.29
CA LEU A 191 -7.52 4.33 -14.28
C LEU A 191 -8.28 4.66 -15.58
N LEU A 192 -7.73 4.27 -16.74
CA LEU A 192 -8.38 4.45 -18.04
C LEU A 192 -9.70 3.67 -18.14
N ALA A 193 -9.74 2.42 -17.67
CA ALA A 193 -10.96 1.60 -17.64
C ALA A 193 -12.05 2.24 -16.77
N ARG A 194 -11.65 2.95 -15.71
CA ARG A 194 -12.52 3.73 -14.82
C ARG A 194 -12.86 5.14 -15.34
N GLY A 195 -12.42 5.50 -16.55
CA GLY A 195 -12.73 6.76 -17.20
C GLY A 195 -11.79 7.93 -16.87
N HIS A 196 -10.75 7.72 -16.07
CA HIS A 196 -9.74 8.74 -15.78
C HIS A 196 -8.82 8.94 -16.98
N ARG A 197 -8.50 10.21 -17.29
CA ARG A 197 -7.67 10.58 -18.46
C ARG A 197 -6.37 11.28 -18.09
N SER A 198 -6.27 11.75 -16.86
CA SER A 198 -5.10 12.42 -16.28
C SER A 198 -4.82 11.86 -14.89
N MET A 199 -3.56 11.87 -14.46
CA MET A 199 -3.22 11.53 -13.07
C MET A 199 -2.10 12.40 -12.52
N LEU A 200 -2.04 12.53 -11.20
CA LEU A 200 -0.87 13.03 -10.48
C LEU A 200 -0.32 11.99 -9.47
N VAL A 201 0.90 12.21 -8.99
CA VAL A 201 1.50 11.52 -7.85
C VAL A 201 2.22 12.53 -6.97
N TRP A 202 2.03 12.43 -5.65
CA TRP A 202 2.78 13.20 -4.66
C TRP A 202 4.00 12.42 -4.18
N VAL A 203 5.15 13.08 -4.10
CA VAL A 203 6.43 12.47 -3.73
C VAL A 203 7.24 13.44 -2.90
N LEU A 204 7.84 12.99 -1.80
CA LEU A 204 8.77 13.83 -1.02
C LEU A 204 9.87 14.42 -1.92
N ALA A 205 10.12 15.72 -1.76
CA ALA A 205 11.13 16.49 -2.49
C ALA A 205 12.56 15.97 -2.26
N GLN A 206 12.78 15.14 -1.24
CA GLN A 206 14.05 14.48 -0.93
C GLN A 206 14.11 13.02 -1.41
N ASN A 207 13.01 12.44 -1.91
CA ASN A 207 12.98 11.04 -2.36
C ASN A 207 13.95 10.79 -3.54
N PRO A 208 14.97 9.93 -3.41
CA PRO A 208 16.00 9.75 -4.45
C PRO A 208 15.45 9.19 -5.77
N TYR A 209 14.27 8.58 -5.75
CA TYR A 209 13.64 7.94 -6.90
C TYR A 209 12.75 8.87 -7.72
N ARG A 210 12.72 10.19 -7.47
CA ARG A 210 11.90 11.14 -8.27
C ARG A 210 12.13 11.05 -9.77
N ARG A 211 13.36 10.77 -10.21
CA ARG A 211 13.73 10.56 -11.63
C ARG A 211 12.95 9.43 -12.30
N PHE A 212 12.42 8.47 -11.54
CA PHE A 212 11.52 7.44 -12.05
C PHE A 212 10.31 8.08 -12.75
N TYR A 213 9.64 9.04 -12.09
CA TYR A 213 8.47 9.71 -12.64
C TYR A 213 8.82 10.59 -13.85
N GLU A 214 9.95 11.29 -13.79
CA GLU A 214 10.46 12.11 -14.90
C GLU A 214 10.76 11.26 -16.14
N THR A 215 11.37 10.09 -15.95
CA THR A 215 11.67 9.14 -17.04
C THR A 215 10.40 8.57 -17.67
N LEU A 216 9.31 8.46 -16.90
CA LEU A 216 7.98 8.11 -17.42
C LEU A 216 7.28 9.30 -18.10
N GLY A 217 7.93 10.46 -18.19
CA GLY A 217 7.40 11.67 -18.80
C GLY A 217 6.49 12.49 -17.89
N GLY A 218 6.54 12.26 -16.58
CA GLY A 218 5.82 13.06 -15.60
C GLY A 218 6.45 14.44 -15.46
N THR A 219 5.63 15.49 -15.45
CA THR A 219 6.08 16.87 -15.25
C THR A 219 5.82 17.29 -13.82
N ARG A 220 6.76 18.01 -13.20
CA ARG A 220 6.52 18.60 -11.87
C ARG A 220 5.55 19.78 -12.02
N VAL A 221 4.35 19.65 -11.44
CA VAL A 221 3.22 20.55 -11.65
C VAL A 221 2.64 21.15 -10.37
N ARG A 222 2.95 20.56 -9.21
CA ARG A 222 2.47 21.02 -7.89
C ARG A 222 3.56 20.89 -6.83
N THR A 223 3.37 21.61 -5.74
CA THR A 223 4.17 21.51 -4.51
C THR A 223 3.23 21.66 -3.31
N ARG A 224 3.50 20.97 -2.21
CA ARG A 224 2.86 21.21 -0.91
C ARG A 224 3.81 20.88 0.24
N THR A 225 3.49 21.36 1.43
CA THR A 225 4.17 20.98 2.68
C THR A 225 3.30 20.04 3.48
N ILE A 226 3.90 19.00 4.04
CA ILE A 226 3.26 18.06 4.96
C ILE A 226 4.12 17.93 6.22
N ALA A 227 3.52 17.55 7.33
CA ALA A 227 4.25 17.23 8.55
C ALA A 227 4.30 15.71 8.73
N ILE A 228 5.47 15.12 8.96
CA ILE A 228 5.64 13.70 9.29
C ILE A 228 6.58 13.59 10.49
N GLY A 229 6.20 12.87 11.53
CA GLY A 229 7.07 12.69 12.70
C GLY A 229 7.49 14.00 13.38
N GLY A 230 6.69 15.06 13.24
CA GLY A 230 6.97 16.39 13.78
C GLY A 230 7.92 17.26 12.93
N VAL A 231 8.32 16.82 11.74
CA VAL A 231 9.11 17.63 10.79
C VAL A 231 8.28 18.03 9.58
N ASP A 232 8.44 19.28 9.13
CA ASP A 232 7.84 19.78 7.90
C ASP A 232 8.67 19.33 6.70
N LEU A 233 8.01 18.67 5.74
CA LEU A 233 8.60 18.11 4.53
C LEU A 233 7.85 18.61 3.31
N GLU A 234 8.59 18.90 2.25
CA GLU A 234 8.02 19.31 0.97
C GLU A 234 7.69 18.07 0.13
N GLU A 235 6.52 18.07 -0.51
CA GLU A 235 6.14 17.12 -1.54
C GLU A 235 6.04 17.82 -2.90
N TRP A 236 6.56 17.17 -3.94
CA TRP A 236 6.40 17.54 -5.34
C TRP A 236 5.33 16.66 -5.99
N GLY A 237 4.40 17.29 -6.69
CA GLY A 237 3.40 16.63 -7.51
C GLY A 237 3.89 16.47 -8.95
N TYR A 238 4.02 15.24 -9.42
CA TYR A 238 4.29 14.93 -10.83
C TYR A 238 2.99 14.54 -11.54
N GLY A 239 2.72 15.13 -12.70
CA GLY A 239 1.45 15.00 -13.42
C GLY A 239 1.60 14.44 -14.84
N TRP A 240 0.55 13.74 -15.29
CA TRP A 240 0.35 13.29 -16.66
C TRP A 240 -1.05 13.69 -17.12
N ALA A 241 -1.13 14.62 -18.07
CA ALA A 241 -2.41 15.09 -18.63
C ALA A 241 -3.04 14.10 -19.63
N ASN A 242 -2.28 13.10 -20.11
CA ASN A 242 -2.71 12.11 -21.09
C ASN A 242 -2.26 10.69 -20.70
N LEU A 243 -3.15 9.95 -20.03
CA LEU A 243 -2.89 8.58 -19.59
C LEU A 243 -2.77 7.57 -20.74
N GLU A 244 -3.47 7.76 -21.86
CA GLU A 244 -3.33 6.89 -23.03
C GLU A 244 -1.93 7.02 -23.65
N GLY A 245 -1.43 8.26 -23.74
CA GLY A 245 -0.07 8.53 -24.20
C GLY A 245 0.99 7.94 -23.27
N LEU A 246 0.76 8.02 -21.95
CA LEU A 246 1.61 7.36 -20.97
C LEU A 246 1.58 5.84 -21.15
N LEU A 247 0.40 5.22 -21.31
CA LEU A 247 0.28 3.78 -21.47
C LEU A 247 1.01 3.28 -22.72
N ARG A 248 0.82 3.95 -23.87
CA ARG A 248 1.56 3.64 -25.11
C ARG A 248 3.07 3.72 -24.91
N ARG A 249 3.56 4.75 -24.19
CA ARG A 249 4.99 4.85 -23.85
C ARG A 249 5.43 3.68 -22.99
N LEU A 250 4.63 3.29 -21.99
CA LEU A 250 4.92 2.21 -21.05
C LEU A 250 5.03 0.84 -21.73
N GLU A 251 4.18 0.58 -22.73
CA GLU A 251 4.11 -0.68 -23.46
C GLU A 251 4.99 -0.73 -24.71
N GLY A 252 5.21 0.41 -25.37
CA GLY A 252 5.96 0.52 -26.64
C GLY A 252 7.48 0.57 -26.54
N GLN A 253 8.09 0.38 -25.36
CA GLN A 253 9.56 0.27 -25.22
C GLN A 253 10.04 -1.19 -25.13
N GLY A 254 9.21 -2.13 -25.59
CA GLY A 254 9.59 -3.52 -25.79
C GLY A 254 9.62 -3.82 -27.28
N SER A 255 10.60 -3.29 -28.00
CA SER A 255 10.99 -3.77 -29.34
C SER A 255 12.45 -3.46 -29.63
#